data_AF-A0A1H9CHE9-F1
#
_entry.id   AF-A0A1H9CHE9-F1
#
_cell.length_a   1.000
_cell.length_b   1.000
_cell.length_c   1.000
_cell.angle_alpha   90.00
_cell.angle_beta   90.00
_cell.angle_gamma   90.00
#
_symmetry.space_group_name_H-M   'P 1'
#
loop_
_entity.id
_entity.type
_entity.pdbx_description
1 polymer ?
#
loop_
_entity_poly.entity_id
_entity_poly.type
_entity_poly.pdbx_seq_one_letter_code
_entity_poly.pdbx_strand_id
1 'polypeptide(L)'
;MLSCNNEELANKKTSVDLSQLKKELELNKFSNVNIAENVTINWESINDTEKGGFKISEIAAHEKTASTLKSNFLQSTLKYQLVAIESQGNLHSYFLEVYTNKGSTIYPETITKLSDFTGTLNVFRLNGENLGSMSIYKGKARNITENNNLNVLAESINAFLTKSDATSKMPQCSENYAVTTHQIIDRYEVWTVGGEIILINYVSTTTTSTTTIMPFPCDGNYNNDDTLTQRLEFYSYHNGDGGGIAAPTAEDIANAIEDNIDDTELDPCPKAIMEKLKTTTNNDIAVILKKLGANSVYTVNMKMGVMQYAQDFAETKKISKNNYLITVTQDSYSNATQLYKATALLHEMIHAQMLSVVDDYDTYPTNAPFNDFTELFKLYVEKLNIDPVVSQHEDMANRYVNAIASALEEYQKKINFPIFISDKQVFIDLAWSGLQGTDAYNKKYPGGSTDRKRLENTIIAEQIGTSYYGTNVTGKPCN
;
A
#
# COMPACT_ATOMS: atom_id res chain seq x y z
N MET A 1 -50.39 56.30 31.87
CA MET A 1 -49.18 56.53 31.05
C MET A 1 -48.02 55.83 31.71
N LEU A 2 -47.62 54.66 31.22
CA LEU A 2 -46.34 54.03 31.51
C LEU A 2 -45.79 53.62 30.15
N SER A 3 -44.82 54.39 29.67
CA SER A 3 -44.17 54.21 28.38
C SER A 3 -43.14 53.09 28.51
N CYS A 4 -43.32 52.00 27.77
CA CYS A 4 -42.28 51.00 27.57
C CYS A 4 -41.24 51.57 26.60
N ASN A 5 -40.04 51.89 27.10
CA ASN A 5 -38.88 52.09 26.24
C ASN A 5 -38.40 50.72 25.76
N ASN A 6 -38.76 50.38 24.52
CA ASN A 6 -38.07 49.38 23.71
C ASN A 6 -36.77 50.00 23.19
N GLU A 7 -35.71 49.99 23.99
CA GLU A 7 -34.37 50.37 23.52
C GLU A 7 -33.28 49.66 24.35
N GLU A 8 -33.42 48.35 24.51
CA GLU A 8 -32.30 47.45 24.84
C GLU A 8 -32.21 46.37 23.75
N LEU A 9 -32.03 46.79 22.50
CA LEU A 9 -31.38 45.91 21.52
C LEU A 9 -29.88 45.97 21.83
N ALA A 10 -29.44 45.04 22.68
CA ALA A 10 -28.05 44.85 23.02
C ALA A 10 -27.21 44.78 21.75
N ASN A 11 -26.40 45.82 21.50
CA ASN A 11 -25.27 45.77 20.59
C ASN A 11 -24.28 44.73 21.14
N LYS A 12 -24.50 43.45 20.80
CA LYS A 12 -23.47 42.42 20.91
C LYS A 12 -22.32 42.87 20.02
N LYS A 13 -21.32 43.48 20.64
CA LYS A 13 -20.10 43.92 19.98
C LYS A 13 -19.40 42.64 19.51
N THR A 14 -19.57 42.28 18.24
CA THR A 14 -18.89 41.15 17.63
C THR A 14 -17.38 41.36 17.79
N SER A 15 -16.63 40.30 18.12
CA SER A 15 -15.17 40.39 18.28
C SER A 15 -14.45 40.77 16.98
N VAL A 16 -15.10 40.53 15.84
CA VAL A 16 -14.51 40.75 14.52
C VAL A 16 -15.16 41.93 13.81
N ASP A 17 -14.34 42.75 13.16
CA ASP A 17 -14.78 43.83 12.28
C ASP A 17 -15.35 43.24 10.99
N LEU A 18 -16.68 43.13 10.93
CA LEU A 18 -17.40 42.64 9.76
C LEU A 18 -17.13 43.46 8.50
N SER A 19 -16.83 44.75 8.65
CA SER A 19 -16.53 45.61 7.51
C SER A 19 -15.21 45.22 6.87
N GLN A 20 -14.23 44.81 7.68
CA GLN A 20 -12.96 44.27 7.21
C GLN A 20 -13.16 42.94 6.47
N LEU A 21 -13.89 41.98 7.06
CA LEU A 21 -14.15 40.68 6.41
C LEU A 21 -14.88 40.84 5.07
N LYS A 22 -15.88 41.73 5.00
CA LYS A 22 -16.60 42.03 3.76
C LYS A 22 -15.70 42.63 2.69
N LYS A 23 -14.70 43.44 3.08
CA LYS A 23 -13.74 44.05 2.16
C LYS A 23 -12.70 43.05 1.67
N GLU A 24 -12.29 42.11 2.52
CA GLU A 24 -11.29 41.09 2.20
C GLU A 24 -11.84 39.92 1.39
N LEU A 25 -13.14 39.62 1.49
CA LEU A 25 -13.76 38.53 0.75
C LEU A 25 -14.00 38.91 -0.72
N GLU A 26 -13.27 38.25 -1.61
CA GLU A 26 -13.34 38.42 -3.05
C GLU A 26 -13.77 37.10 -3.71
N LEU A 27 -15.05 36.72 -3.56
CA LEU A 27 -15.59 35.44 -4.08
C LEU A 27 -15.25 35.22 -5.56
N ASN A 28 -15.28 36.28 -6.37
CA ASN A 28 -14.97 36.23 -7.80
C ASN A 28 -13.51 35.86 -8.13
N LYS A 29 -12.60 35.82 -7.15
CA LYS A 29 -11.20 35.40 -7.34
C LYS A 29 -10.95 33.92 -7.01
N PHE A 30 -11.95 33.20 -6.50
CA PHE A 30 -11.81 31.78 -6.23
C PHE A 30 -11.71 31.00 -7.54
N SER A 31 -10.73 30.10 -7.64
CA SER A 31 -10.55 29.26 -8.84
C SER A 31 -11.66 28.23 -9.03
N ASN A 32 -12.36 27.85 -7.95
CA ASN A 32 -13.54 27.00 -8.01
C ASN A 32 -14.77 27.84 -8.43
N VAL A 33 -15.26 27.60 -9.64
CA VAL A 33 -16.40 28.31 -10.24
C VAL A 33 -17.65 28.23 -9.37
N ASN A 34 -17.88 27.10 -8.68
CA ASN A 34 -19.02 26.98 -7.78
C ASN A 34 -18.92 27.96 -6.60
N ILE A 35 -17.74 28.11 -6.00
CA ILE A 35 -17.53 29.10 -4.93
C ILE A 35 -17.68 30.52 -5.49
N ALA A 36 -17.07 30.78 -6.64
CA ALA A 36 -17.02 32.12 -7.20
C ALA A 36 -18.39 32.66 -7.63
N GLU A 37 -19.25 31.81 -8.16
CA GLU A 37 -20.50 32.24 -8.79
C GLU A 37 -21.76 31.80 -8.03
N ASN A 38 -21.71 30.66 -7.34
CA ASN A 38 -22.88 30.02 -6.76
C ASN A 38 -22.95 30.14 -5.23
N VAL A 39 -21.92 30.62 -4.52
CA VAL A 39 -21.97 30.78 -3.05
C VAL A 39 -22.37 32.21 -2.64
N THR A 40 -23.19 32.31 -1.59
CA THR A 40 -23.57 33.55 -0.90
C THR A 40 -23.30 33.46 0.60
N ILE A 41 -22.82 34.57 1.18
CA ILE A 41 -22.53 34.68 2.62
C ILE A 41 -23.72 35.28 3.35
N ASN A 42 -24.15 34.65 4.44
CA ASN A 42 -25.19 35.18 5.33
C ASN A 42 -24.57 36.08 6.41
N TRP A 43 -24.34 37.34 6.07
CA TRP A 43 -23.77 38.34 6.99
C TRP A 43 -24.67 38.71 8.18
N GLU A 44 -25.91 38.25 8.21
CA GLU A 44 -26.85 38.54 9.31
C GLU A 44 -26.71 37.55 10.47
N SER A 45 -26.16 36.36 10.21
CA SER A 45 -26.02 35.29 11.19
C SER A 45 -24.55 35.05 11.52
N ILE A 46 -24.08 35.73 12.56
CA ILE A 46 -22.73 35.55 13.11
C ILE A 46 -22.84 34.80 14.44
N ASN A 47 -22.12 33.68 14.54
CA ASN A 47 -21.99 32.94 15.79
C ASN A 47 -20.60 33.20 16.38
N ASP A 48 -20.55 33.89 17.52
CA ASP A 48 -19.31 34.15 18.25
C ASP A 48 -19.16 33.15 19.40
N THR A 49 -17.99 32.51 19.47
CA THR A 49 -17.64 31.57 20.54
C THR A 49 -16.22 31.85 21.03
N GLU A 50 -16.00 31.75 22.35
CA GLU A 50 -14.67 31.89 22.94
C GLU A 50 -14.29 30.62 23.70
N LYS A 51 -13.13 30.04 23.39
CA LYS A 51 -12.60 28.86 24.09
C LYS A 51 -11.09 28.76 23.92
N GLY A 52 -10.38 28.39 24.99
CA GLY A 52 -8.95 28.07 24.91
C GLY A 52 -8.04 29.22 24.46
N GLY A 53 -8.45 30.48 24.67
CA GLY A 53 -7.72 31.66 24.19
C GLY A 53 -8.03 32.05 22.74
N PHE A 54 -8.96 31.36 22.08
CA PHE A 54 -9.45 31.70 20.75
C PHE A 54 -10.80 32.41 20.85
N LYS A 55 -10.96 33.53 20.15
CA LYS A 55 -12.29 34.10 19.84
C LYS A 55 -12.61 33.78 18.40
N ILE A 56 -13.69 33.05 18.17
CA ILE A 56 -14.07 32.50 16.88
C ILE A 56 -15.39 33.14 16.48
N SER A 57 -15.39 33.81 15.34
CA SER A 57 -16.59 34.33 14.68
C SER A 57 -16.87 33.51 13.44
N GLU A 58 -18.06 32.93 13.38
CA GLU A 58 -18.48 32.01 12.33
C GLU A 58 -19.67 32.59 11.56
N ILE A 59 -19.56 32.63 10.24
CA ILE A 59 -20.59 33.18 9.36
C ILE A 59 -20.99 32.10 8.36
N ALA A 60 -22.29 31.80 8.32
CA ALA A 60 -22.81 30.77 7.43
C ALA A 60 -22.70 31.20 5.96
N ALA A 61 -22.38 30.24 5.08
CA ALA A 61 -22.39 30.43 3.64
C ALA A 61 -23.18 29.29 2.99
N HIS A 62 -23.92 29.59 1.93
CA HIS A 62 -24.77 28.62 1.25
C HIS A 62 -24.73 28.83 -0.26
N GLU A 63 -25.08 27.79 -1.00
CA GLU A 63 -25.23 27.90 -2.44
C GLU A 63 -26.57 28.55 -2.79
N LYS A 64 -26.58 29.41 -3.81
CA LYS A 64 -27.79 29.95 -4.43
C LYS A 64 -28.61 28.81 -5.04
N THR A 65 -27.92 27.89 -5.70
CA THR A 65 -28.47 26.65 -6.26
C THR A 65 -27.71 25.47 -5.68
N ALA A 66 -28.39 24.61 -4.92
CA ALA A 66 -27.73 23.47 -4.28
C ALA A 66 -27.07 22.53 -5.31
N SER A 67 -25.77 22.27 -5.14
CA SER A 67 -25.03 21.32 -5.95
C SER A 67 -25.12 19.92 -5.36
N THR A 68 -25.10 18.91 -6.23
CA THR A 68 -25.05 17.51 -5.82
C THR A 68 -23.73 16.85 -6.22
N LEU A 69 -23.00 16.31 -5.26
CA LEU A 69 -21.84 15.46 -5.48
C LEU A 69 -22.28 14.03 -5.80
N LYS A 70 -21.72 13.45 -6.86
CA LYS A 70 -21.80 12.01 -7.13
C LYS A 70 -20.58 11.34 -6.54
N SER A 71 -20.73 10.76 -5.34
CA SER A 71 -19.65 10.03 -4.66
C SER A 71 -20.21 8.84 -3.90
N ASN A 72 -19.45 7.75 -3.88
CA ASN A 72 -19.73 6.59 -3.01
C ASN A 72 -19.23 6.82 -1.57
N PHE A 73 -18.30 7.77 -1.39
CA PHE A 73 -17.62 8.03 -0.12
C PHE A 73 -18.11 9.29 0.61
N LEU A 74 -18.48 10.34 -0.12
CA LEU A 74 -18.90 11.62 0.44
C LEU A 74 -20.42 11.76 0.45
N GLN A 75 -20.93 12.61 1.35
CA GLN A 75 -22.31 13.07 1.29
C GLN A 75 -22.55 13.88 0.01
N SER A 76 -23.79 13.85 -0.48
CA SER A 76 -24.14 14.44 -1.77
C SER A 76 -24.18 15.96 -1.76
N THR A 77 -24.11 16.63 -0.60
CA THR A 77 -24.25 18.09 -0.49
C THR A 77 -22.99 18.71 0.08
N LEU A 78 -22.55 19.82 -0.53
CA LEU A 78 -21.46 20.65 -0.02
C LEU A 78 -21.97 21.62 1.04
N LYS A 79 -21.08 21.98 1.97
CA LYS A 79 -21.33 23.02 2.96
C LYS A 79 -20.21 24.04 2.91
N TYR A 80 -20.55 25.29 3.19
CA TYR A 80 -19.63 26.41 3.14
C TYR A 80 -19.70 27.21 4.44
N GLN A 81 -18.57 27.76 4.86
CA GLN A 81 -18.52 28.59 6.05
C GLN A 81 -17.37 29.57 5.99
N LEU A 82 -17.59 30.79 6.47
CA LEU A 82 -16.53 31.75 6.73
C LEU A 82 -16.21 31.74 8.23
N VAL A 83 -14.93 31.63 8.58
CA VAL A 83 -14.47 31.56 9.96
C VAL A 83 -13.36 32.58 10.19
N ALA A 84 -13.52 33.43 11.20
CA ALA A 84 -12.51 34.36 11.65
C ALA A 84 -12.09 34.02 13.09
N ILE A 85 -10.79 33.88 13.32
CA ILE A 85 -10.21 33.44 14.59
C ILE A 85 -9.22 34.50 15.07
N GLU A 86 -9.51 35.11 16.22
CA GLU A 86 -8.54 35.94 16.93
C GLU A 86 -7.74 35.06 17.90
N SER A 87 -6.42 35.04 17.74
CA SER A 87 -5.48 34.34 18.62
C SER A 87 -4.25 35.21 18.85
N GLN A 88 -3.87 35.40 20.13
CA GLN A 88 -2.70 36.21 20.52
C GLN A 88 -2.70 37.63 19.91
N GLY A 89 -3.89 38.22 19.72
CA GLY A 89 -4.06 39.56 19.13
C GLY A 89 -3.95 39.61 17.59
N ASN A 90 -3.79 38.46 16.92
CA ASN A 90 -3.81 38.36 15.46
C ASN A 90 -5.13 37.78 14.99
N LEU A 91 -5.70 38.38 13.94
CA LEU A 91 -6.91 37.90 13.28
C LEU A 91 -6.54 37.00 12.10
N HIS A 92 -7.11 35.80 12.07
CA HIS A 92 -6.96 34.84 10.98
C HIS A 92 -8.31 34.53 10.36
N SER A 93 -8.45 34.71 9.05
CA SER A 93 -9.72 34.56 8.34
C SER A 93 -9.64 33.47 7.28
N TYR A 94 -10.63 32.58 7.27
CA TYR A 94 -10.69 31.42 6.40
C TYR A 94 -12.06 31.33 5.74
N PHE A 95 -12.07 30.91 4.48
CA PHE A 95 -13.27 30.41 3.81
C PHE A 95 -13.15 28.89 3.66
N LEU A 96 -14.18 28.16 4.10
CA LEU A 96 -14.18 26.71 4.21
C LEU A 96 -15.18 26.12 3.21
N GLU A 97 -14.72 25.13 2.45
CA GLU A 97 -15.55 24.20 1.71
C GLU A 97 -15.46 22.82 2.38
N VAL A 98 -16.61 22.27 2.77
CA VAL A 98 -16.69 21.11 3.64
C VAL A 98 -17.20 19.88 2.90
N TYR A 99 -16.38 18.84 2.92
CA TYR A 99 -16.68 17.51 2.40
C TYR A 99 -16.95 16.56 3.56
N THR A 100 -18.18 16.07 3.67
CA THR A 100 -18.58 15.17 4.78
C THR A 100 -18.55 13.72 4.31
N ASN A 101 -18.01 12.80 5.11
CA ASN A 101 -18.04 11.37 4.77
C ASN A 101 -19.49 10.84 4.88
N LYS A 102 -19.87 9.93 3.98
CA LYS A 102 -21.24 9.37 3.87
C LYS A 102 -21.75 8.71 5.16
N GLY A 103 -20.85 8.16 5.97
CA GLY A 103 -21.16 7.55 7.28
C GLY A 103 -21.02 8.48 8.49
N SER A 104 -20.65 9.75 8.29
CA SER A 104 -20.47 10.74 9.36
C SER A 104 -21.78 11.49 9.65
N THR A 105 -21.88 12.10 10.82
CA THR A 105 -22.86 13.16 11.08
C THR A 105 -22.68 14.29 10.06
N ILE A 106 -23.78 14.87 9.61
CA ILE A 106 -23.80 16.05 8.73
C ILE A 106 -23.00 17.18 9.41
N TYR A 107 -22.24 17.94 8.62
CA TYR A 107 -21.55 19.12 9.12
C TYR A 107 -22.53 20.07 9.82
N PRO A 108 -22.31 20.41 11.11
CA PRO A 108 -23.28 21.17 11.91
C PRO A 108 -23.27 22.68 11.61
N GLU A 109 -22.63 23.10 10.51
CA GLU A 109 -22.44 24.51 10.13
C GLU A 109 -21.67 25.32 11.18
N THR A 110 -20.83 24.63 11.96
CA THR A 110 -19.90 25.23 12.93
C THR A 110 -18.69 24.34 13.15
N ILE A 111 -17.52 24.94 13.26
CA ILE A 111 -16.26 24.28 13.64
C ILE A 111 -16.18 23.98 15.15
N THR A 112 -17.09 24.51 15.95
CA THR A 112 -17.08 24.39 17.41
C THR A 112 -17.84 23.18 17.95
N LYS A 113 -18.61 22.47 17.10
CA LYS A 113 -19.46 21.33 17.49
C LYS A 113 -19.18 20.07 16.67
N LEU A 114 -17.91 19.74 16.49
CA LEU A 114 -17.49 18.67 15.57
C LEU A 114 -17.31 17.28 16.22
N SER A 115 -17.73 17.05 17.46
CA SER A 115 -17.43 15.84 18.26
C SER A 115 -17.55 14.50 17.52
N ASP A 116 -18.59 14.33 16.69
CA ASP A 116 -18.83 13.09 15.93
C ASP A 116 -18.59 13.23 14.42
N PHE A 117 -18.17 14.43 14.00
CA PHE A 117 -17.95 14.75 12.60
C PHE A 117 -16.65 14.13 12.08
N THR A 118 -16.72 13.54 10.89
CA THR A 118 -15.60 13.05 10.10
C THR A 118 -15.73 13.54 8.66
N GLY A 119 -14.70 14.20 8.16
CA GLY A 119 -14.69 14.78 6.83
C GLY A 119 -13.41 15.54 6.53
N THR A 120 -13.44 16.36 5.48
CA THR A 120 -12.31 17.19 5.04
C THR A 120 -12.78 18.62 4.83
N LEU A 121 -11.97 19.58 5.28
CA LEU A 121 -12.14 20.99 5.00
C LEU A 121 -11.11 21.41 3.95
N ASN A 122 -11.57 21.89 2.81
CA ASN A 122 -10.75 22.61 1.86
C ASN A 122 -10.75 24.09 2.26
N VAL A 123 -9.57 24.66 2.48
CA VAL A 123 -9.41 25.93 3.20
C VAL A 123 -8.80 26.98 2.30
N PHE A 124 -9.42 28.15 2.26
CA PHE A 124 -9.00 29.27 1.43
C PHE A 124 -8.80 30.54 2.26
N ARG A 125 -7.94 31.42 1.78
CA ARG A 125 -7.98 32.83 2.17
C ARG A 125 -9.16 33.53 1.51
N LEU A 126 -9.54 34.68 2.07
CA LEU A 126 -10.68 35.46 1.60
C LEU A 126 -10.48 36.03 0.19
N ASN A 127 -9.23 36.14 -0.28
CA ASN A 127 -8.87 36.55 -1.63
C ASN A 127 -8.91 35.39 -2.67
N GLY A 128 -9.33 34.19 -2.27
CA GLY A 128 -9.42 33.01 -3.14
C GLY A 128 -8.17 32.11 -3.19
N GLU A 129 -7.07 32.48 -2.52
CA GLU A 129 -5.87 31.63 -2.43
C GLU A 129 -6.18 30.34 -1.66
N ASN A 130 -5.93 29.18 -2.28
CA ASN A 130 -6.10 27.88 -1.63
C ASN A 130 -4.92 27.62 -0.67
N LEU A 131 -5.23 27.47 0.62
CA LEU A 131 -4.24 27.21 1.67
C LEU A 131 -3.95 25.72 1.88
N GLY A 132 -4.81 24.85 1.35
CA GLY A 132 -4.71 23.40 1.48
C GLY A 132 -5.96 22.78 2.08
N SER A 133 -5.78 21.62 2.68
CA SER A 133 -6.86 20.84 3.28
C SER A 133 -6.55 20.45 4.72
N MET A 134 -7.61 20.24 5.49
CA MET A 134 -7.54 19.68 6.83
C MET A 134 -8.47 18.48 6.93
N SER A 135 -7.99 17.42 7.56
CA SER A 135 -8.81 16.27 7.89
C SER A 135 -9.42 16.44 9.28
N ILE A 136 -10.71 16.12 9.43
CA ILE A 136 -11.36 16.00 10.73
C ILE A 136 -11.78 14.56 10.90
N TYR A 137 -11.34 13.92 12.00
CA TYR A 137 -11.74 12.57 12.37
C TYR A 137 -12.30 12.58 13.78
N LYS A 138 -13.60 12.29 13.92
CA LYS A 138 -14.34 12.32 15.19
C LYS A 138 -14.04 13.61 15.99
N GLY A 139 -14.22 14.74 15.31
CA GLY A 139 -14.00 16.08 15.85
C GLY A 139 -12.55 16.53 15.98
N LYS A 140 -11.56 15.65 15.81
CA LYS A 140 -10.15 16.02 15.88
C LYS A 140 -9.66 16.50 14.52
N ALA A 141 -9.19 17.74 14.46
CA ALA A 141 -8.63 18.35 13.26
C ALA A 141 -7.12 18.08 13.14
N ARG A 142 -6.68 17.77 11.91
CA ARG A 142 -5.27 17.62 11.51
C ARG A 142 -5.03 18.39 10.21
N ASN A 143 -4.02 19.26 10.22
CA ASN A 143 -3.48 19.88 9.01
C ASN A 143 -2.77 18.81 8.17
N ILE A 144 -3.28 18.52 6.97
CA ILE A 144 -2.73 17.49 6.07
C ILE A 144 -1.89 18.07 4.93
N THR A 145 -1.90 19.39 4.74
CA THR A 145 -1.11 20.08 3.69
C THR A 145 0.18 20.68 4.25
N GLU A 146 0.44 20.54 5.55
CA GLU A 146 1.63 21.08 6.24
C GLU A 146 1.81 22.60 6.08
N ASN A 147 0.77 23.31 5.67
CA ASN A 147 0.77 24.76 5.57
C ASN A 147 0.58 25.37 6.96
N ASN A 148 1.60 26.04 7.49
CA ASN A 148 1.56 26.63 8.83
C ASN A 148 0.41 27.63 9.05
N ASN A 149 -0.14 28.22 7.97
CA ASN A 149 -1.32 29.09 8.06
C ASN A 149 -2.58 28.36 8.56
N LEU A 150 -2.62 27.02 8.54
CA LEU A 150 -3.76 26.22 9.01
C LEU A 150 -3.64 25.78 10.47
N ASN A 151 -2.50 26.02 11.13
CA ASN A 151 -2.27 25.55 12.50
C ASN A 151 -3.24 26.21 13.49
N VAL A 152 -3.48 27.52 13.37
CA VAL A 152 -4.43 28.25 14.22
C VAL A 152 -5.85 27.69 14.08
N LEU A 153 -6.26 27.37 12.85
CA LEU A 153 -7.57 26.78 12.59
C LEU A 153 -7.67 25.38 13.23
N ALA A 154 -6.67 24.52 13.02
CA ALA A 154 -6.65 23.18 13.61
C ALA A 154 -6.64 23.20 15.15
N GLU A 155 -5.83 24.07 15.76
CA GLU A 155 -5.78 24.26 17.21
C GLU A 155 -7.10 24.76 17.77
N SER A 156 -7.74 25.73 17.08
CA SER A 156 -9.03 26.27 17.49
C SER A 156 -10.14 25.22 17.49
N ILE A 157 -10.18 24.34 16.47
CA ILE A 157 -11.12 23.21 16.41
C ILE A 157 -10.85 22.24 17.57
N ASN A 158 -9.59 21.88 17.75
CA ASN A 158 -9.18 20.93 18.78
C ASN A 158 -9.41 21.44 20.21
N ALA A 159 -9.53 22.76 20.42
CA ALA A 159 -9.94 23.33 21.69
C ALA A 159 -11.38 22.91 22.11
N PHE A 160 -12.23 22.53 21.15
CA PHE A 160 -13.60 22.07 21.40
C PHE A 160 -13.73 20.58 21.68
N LEU A 161 -12.68 19.80 21.45
CA LEU A 161 -12.67 18.38 21.81
C LEU A 161 -12.95 18.21 23.29
N THR A 162 -14.08 17.59 23.62
CA THR A 162 -14.28 17.03 24.94
C THR A 162 -13.23 15.94 25.12
N LYS A 163 -12.24 16.18 25.99
CA LYS A 163 -11.43 15.08 26.53
C LYS A 163 -12.45 14.10 27.09
N SER A 164 -12.69 12.96 26.44
CA SER A 164 -13.50 11.95 27.10
C SER A 164 -12.75 11.61 28.38
N ASP A 165 -13.37 11.80 29.53
CA ASP A 165 -12.92 11.26 30.83
C ASP A 165 -12.98 9.72 30.85
N ALA A 166 -12.78 9.09 29.69
CA ALA A 166 -12.35 7.72 29.58
C ALA A 166 -10.90 7.64 30.08
N THR A 167 -10.74 7.70 31.39
CA THR A 167 -9.98 6.65 32.07
C THR A 167 -10.69 5.31 31.80
N SER A 168 -10.76 4.91 30.54
CA SER A 168 -10.72 3.50 30.21
C SER A 168 -9.41 3.06 30.82
N LYS A 169 -9.47 2.42 32.00
CA LYS A 169 -8.36 1.60 32.47
C LYS A 169 -7.91 0.82 31.25
N MET A 170 -6.70 1.09 30.79
CA MET A 170 -6.16 0.37 29.65
C MET A 170 -6.23 -1.12 30.00
N PRO A 171 -6.79 -1.96 29.12
CA PRO A 171 -6.76 -3.40 29.31
C PRO A 171 -5.32 -3.83 29.61
N GLN A 172 -5.15 -4.82 30.48
CA GLN A 172 -3.82 -5.36 30.74
C GLN A 172 -3.18 -5.82 29.42
N CYS A 173 -1.86 -5.69 29.32
CA CYS A 173 -1.02 -5.71 28.10
C CYS A 173 -1.03 -7.01 27.27
N SER A 174 -2.11 -7.79 27.30
CA SER A 174 -2.28 -9.04 26.58
C SER A 174 -3.33 -8.98 25.46
N GLU A 175 -3.98 -7.84 25.26
CA GLU A 175 -5.04 -7.71 24.25
C GLU A 175 -4.56 -6.95 23.01
N ASN A 176 -4.72 -7.57 21.84
CA ASN A 176 -4.51 -6.93 20.55
C ASN A 176 -5.80 -6.24 20.09
N TYR A 177 -5.68 -5.12 19.36
CA TYR A 177 -6.80 -4.50 18.69
C TYR A 177 -6.57 -4.46 17.17
N ALA A 178 -7.64 -4.70 16.42
CA ALA A 178 -7.59 -4.70 14.97
C ALA A 178 -7.95 -3.31 14.44
N VAL A 179 -7.05 -2.68 13.71
CA VAL A 179 -7.31 -1.45 12.94
C VAL A 179 -7.60 -1.86 11.51
N THR A 180 -8.80 -1.56 11.02
CA THR A 180 -9.14 -1.77 9.61
C THR A 180 -9.09 -0.45 8.87
N THR A 181 -8.22 -0.35 7.87
CA THR A 181 -8.14 0.77 6.95
C THR A 181 -8.83 0.38 5.65
N HIS A 182 -9.73 1.24 5.16
CA HIS A 182 -10.37 1.07 3.86
C HIS A 182 -9.76 2.07 2.89
N GLN A 183 -9.10 1.59 1.85
CA GLN A 183 -8.63 2.39 0.73
C GLN A 183 -9.63 2.21 -0.41
N ILE A 184 -10.24 3.31 -0.86
CA ILE A 184 -11.23 3.31 -1.92
C ILE A 184 -10.61 4.04 -3.12
N ILE A 185 -10.49 3.35 -4.25
CA ILE A 185 -9.95 3.88 -5.51
C ILE A 185 -11.07 3.91 -6.54
N ASP A 186 -11.50 5.10 -6.93
CA ASP A 186 -12.45 5.30 -8.04
C ASP A 186 -11.68 5.51 -9.35
N ARG A 187 -12.00 4.72 -10.38
CA ARG A 187 -11.43 4.84 -11.73
C ARG A 187 -12.43 5.47 -12.67
N TYR A 188 -11.98 6.46 -13.44
CA TYR A 188 -12.74 7.13 -14.48
C TYR A 188 -11.97 7.08 -15.80
N GLU A 189 -12.68 6.90 -16.90
CA GLU A 189 -12.19 7.05 -18.25
C GLU A 189 -12.50 8.47 -18.72
N VAL A 190 -11.48 9.21 -19.13
CA VAL A 190 -11.60 10.61 -19.54
C VAL A 190 -11.29 10.73 -21.03
N TRP A 191 -12.24 11.24 -21.79
CA TRP A 191 -12.10 11.49 -23.23
C TRP A 191 -11.87 12.98 -23.46
N THR A 192 -10.85 13.29 -24.25
CA THR A 192 -10.51 14.68 -24.62
C THR A 192 -10.39 14.84 -26.13
N VAL A 193 -10.82 16.01 -26.64
CA VAL A 193 -10.59 16.44 -28.03
C VAL A 193 -10.08 17.87 -28.01
N GLY A 194 -8.93 18.09 -28.64
CA GLY A 194 -8.29 19.42 -28.66
C GLY A 194 -7.84 19.92 -27.27
N GLY A 195 -7.66 19.02 -26.30
CA GLY A 195 -7.31 19.37 -24.93
C GLY A 195 -8.51 19.66 -24.02
N GLU A 196 -9.73 19.73 -24.57
CA GLU A 196 -10.96 19.87 -23.79
C GLU A 196 -11.53 18.50 -23.43
N ILE A 197 -11.92 18.32 -22.16
CA ILE A 197 -12.59 17.11 -21.69
C ILE A 197 -14.03 17.13 -22.19
N ILE A 198 -14.40 16.12 -22.96
CA ILE A 198 -15.74 15.97 -23.56
C ILE A 198 -16.55 14.87 -22.89
N LEU A 199 -15.91 13.90 -22.21
CA LEU A 199 -16.61 12.84 -21.50
C LEU A 199 -15.78 12.31 -20.33
N ILE A 200 -16.41 12.10 -19.18
CA ILE A 200 -15.83 11.36 -18.05
C ILE A 200 -16.80 10.23 -17.70
N ASN A 201 -16.38 8.99 -17.93
CA ASN A 201 -17.16 7.80 -17.59
C ASN A 201 -16.57 7.15 -16.35
N TYR A 202 -17.40 6.91 -15.34
CA TYR A 202 -16.99 6.08 -14.22
C TYR A 202 -16.84 4.63 -14.67
N VAL A 203 -15.70 4.03 -14.35
CA VAL A 203 -15.35 2.65 -14.74
C VAL A 203 -15.60 1.70 -13.59
N SER A 204 -15.01 1.96 -12.42
CA SER A 204 -15.07 1.04 -11.28
C SER A 204 -14.57 1.68 -9.99
N THR A 205 -15.00 1.15 -8.85
CA THR A 205 -14.41 1.42 -7.53
C THR A 205 -13.75 0.15 -7.03
N THR A 206 -12.50 0.24 -6.59
CA THR A 206 -11.82 -0.84 -5.86
C THR A 206 -11.68 -0.42 -4.41
N THR A 207 -12.19 -1.23 -3.48
CA THR A 207 -12.00 -1.01 -2.04
C THR A 207 -11.06 -2.08 -1.48
N THR A 208 -9.86 -1.70 -1.09
CA THR A 208 -8.93 -2.57 -0.36
C THR A 208 -9.12 -2.32 1.12
N SER A 209 -9.40 -3.37 1.88
CA SER A 209 -9.55 -3.28 3.34
C SER A 209 -8.38 -4.00 3.98
N THR A 210 -7.51 -3.28 4.66
CA THR A 210 -6.37 -3.86 5.36
C THR A 210 -6.66 -3.84 6.85
N THR A 211 -6.71 -5.01 7.47
CA THR A 211 -6.88 -5.13 8.93
C THR A 211 -5.54 -5.46 9.57
N THR A 212 -4.95 -4.49 10.25
CA THR A 212 -3.71 -4.68 11.00
C THR A 212 -4.05 -4.97 12.46
N ILE A 213 -3.57 -6.09 12.98
CA ILE A 213 -3.66 -6.41 14.41
C ILE A 213 -2.49 -5.72 15.11
N MET A 214 -2.78 -4.71 15.91
CA MET A 214 -1.79 -3.96 16.66
C MET A 214 -1.90 -4.29 18.15
N PRO A 215 -0.78 -4.40 18.88
CA PRO A 215 -0.81 -4.45 20.33
C PRO A 215 -1.32 -3.09 20.87
N PHE A 216 -2.12 -3.13 21.95
CA PHE A 216 -2.55 -1.89 22.62
C PHE A 216 -1.31 -1.08 23.04
N PRO A 217 -1.19 0.21 22.66
CA PRO A 217 -0.05 1.03 23.07
C PRO A 217 -0.17 1.26 24.58
N CYS A 218 0.61 0.58 25.40
CA CYS A 218 0.65 0.77 26.85
C CYS A 218 1.61 1.90 27.25
N ASP A 219 1.30 2.59 28.36
CA ASP A 219 2.24 3.47 29.07
C ASP A 219 3.35 2.59 29.70
N GLY A 220 4.22 2.07 28.84
CA GLY A 220 5.41 1.32 29.22
C GLY A 220 6.38 2.26 29.92
N ASN A 221 6.91 1.78 31.04
CA ASN A 221 7.90 2.44 31.88
C ASN A 221 8.97 3.19 31.05
N TYR A 222 9.17 4.48 31.34
CA TYR A 222 9.98 5.46 30.61
C TYR A 222 11.39 4.99 30.23
N ASN A 223 11.51 4.18 29.18
CA ASN A 223 12.77 3.95 28.50
C ASN A 223 12.70 4.68 27.14
N ASN A 224 13.48 5.75 27.03
CA ASN A 224 13.54 6.56 25.81
C ASN A 224 13.94 5.71 24.60
N ASP A 225 14.73 4.66 24.78
CA ASP A 225 15.21 3.80 23.69
C ASP A 225 14.09 2.93 23.10
N ASP A 226 13.18 2.40 23.92
CA ASP A 226 12.03 1.62 23.43
C ASP A 226 11.03 2.53 22.69
N THR A 227 10.87 3.76 23.20
CA THR A 227 10.02 4.78 22.56
C THR A 227 10.62 5.27 21.24
N LEU A 228 11.95 5.40 21.17
CA LEU A 228 12.70 5.75 19.95
C LEU A 228 12.66 4.61 18.94
N THR A 229 12.79 3.36 19.36
CA THR A 229 12.77 2.19 18.47
C THR A 229 11.39 2.01 17.84
N GLN A 230 10.32 2.12 18.65
CA GLN A 230 8.94 2.06 18.17
C GLN A 230 8.58 3.25 17.27
N ARG A 231 9.15 4.44 17.52
CA ARG A 231 9.02 5.60 16.62
C ARG A 231 9.90 5.47 15.37
N LEU A 232 11.08 4.86 15.43
CA LEU A 232 11.98 4.66 14.29
C LEU A 232 11.39 3.67 13.29
N GLU A 233 10.71 2.61 13.74
CA GLU A 233 9.93 1.74 12.84
C GLU A 233 8.81 2.52 12.13
N PHE A 234 8.23 3.52 12.81
CA PHE A 234 7.17 4.36 12.25
C PHE A 234 7.69 5.50 11.35
N TYR A 235 8.88 6.06 11.62
CA TYR A 235 9.47 7.18 10.88
C TYR A 235 10.39 6.74 9.73
N SER A 236 10.94 5.53 9.76
CA SER A 236 11.70 4.98 8.63
C SER A 236 10.83 4.77 7.38
N TYR A 237 9.50 4.83 7.52
CA TYR A 237 8.53 4.76 6.42
C TYR A 237 8.21 6.12 5.78
N HIS A 238 8.63 7.26 6.35
CA HIS A 238 8.11 8.58 5.94
C HIS A 238 9.12 9.69 5.68
N ASN A 239 10.42 9.38 5.55
CA ASN A 239 11.39 10.38 5.10
C ASN A 239 11.71 10.22 3.61
N GLY A 240 10.82 10.74 2.78
CA GLY A 240 11.02 10.96 1.35
C GLY A 240 10.11 12.10 0.87
N ASP A 241 10.66 13.30 0.90
CA ASP A 241 10.05 14.62 0.65
C ASP A 241 9.24 14.72 -0.66
N GLY A 242 8.26 15.64 -0.66
CA GLY A 242 7.30 15.84 -1.75
C GLY A 242 7.90 16.27 -3.10
N GLY A 243 7.36 15.72 -4.18
CA GLY A 243 7.66 16.15 -5.54
C GLY A 243 7.15 15.20 -6.63
N GLY A 244 5.87 15.31 -6.98
CA GLY A 244 5.24 14.52 -8.05
C GLY A 244 4.92 13.08 -7.63
N ILE A 245 3.84 12.51 -8.17
CA ILE A 245 3.58 11.07 -8.01
C ILE A 245 4.71 10.35 -8.76
N ALA A 246 5.75 9.96 -8.04
CA ALA A 246 6.77 9.08 -8.57
C ALA A 246 6.09 7.75 -8.92
N ALA A 247 6.40 7.22 -10.10
CA ALA A 247 5.99 5.87 -10.44
C ALA A 247 6.44 4.92 -9.31
N PRO A 248 5.63 3.89 -8.95
CA PRO A 248 6.02 2.94 -7.92
C PRO A 248 7.41 2.38 -8.21
N THR A 249 8.26 2.36 -7.20
CA THR A 249 9.62 1.85 -7.36
C THR A 249 9.57 0.34 -7.63
N ALA A 250 10.64 -0.23 -8.20
CA ALA A 250 10.73 -1.69 -8.35
C ALA A 250 10.63 -2.44 -7.01
N GLU A 251 10.94 -1.76 -5.91
CA GLU A 251 10.78 -2.29 -4.55
C GLU A 251 9.32 -2.31 -4.12
N ASP A 252 8.58 -1.22 -4.34
CA ASP A 252 7.14 -1.16 -4.07
C ASP A 252 6.38 -2.24 -4.87
N ILE A 253 6.78 -2.44 -6.13
CA ILE A 253 6.19 -3.46 -7.01
C ILE A 253 6.50 -4.88 -6.50
N ALA A 254 7.77 -5.14 -6.16
CA ALA A 254 8.18 -6.45 -5.66
C ALA A 254 7.51 -6.82 -4.33
N ASN A 255 7.40 -5.86 -3.40
CA ASN A 255 6.70 -6.04 -2.13
C ASN A 255 5.20 -6.29 -2.37
N ALA A 256 4.57 -5.52 -3.26
CA ALA A 256 3.17 -5.71 -3.61
C ALA A 256 2.90 -7.07 -4.28
N ILE A 257 3.86 -7.61 -5.05
CA ILE A 257 3.75 -8.98 -5.58
C ILE A 257 3.82 -9.99 -4.45
N GLU A 258 4.79 -9.86 -3.52
CA GLU A 258 4.94 -10.77 -2.38
C GLU A 258 3.68 -10.82 -1.49
N ASP A 259 3.08 -9.66 -1.24
CA ASP A 259 1.79 -9.53 -0.52
C ASP A 259 0.63 -10.21 -1.25
N ASN A 260 0.69 -10.28 -2.58
CA ASN A 260 -0.32 -10.92 -3.43
C ASN A 260 -0.06 -12.42 -3.68
N ILE A 261 0.85 -13.04 -2.92
CA ILE A 261 1.04 -14.49 -2.92
C ILE A 261 0.08 -15.10 -1.89
N ASP A 262 -1.02 -15.68 -2.36
CA ASP A 262 -1.93 -16.48 -1.55
C ASP A 262 -1.43 -17.93 -1.47
N ASP A 263 -0.90 -18.32 -0.31
CA ASP A 263 -0.45 -19.69 0.00
C ASP A 263 -1.36 -20.40 1.01
N THR A 264 -2.60 -19.91 1.17
CA THR A 264 -3.50 -20.40 2.22
C THR A 264 -4.01 -21.82 1.98
N GLU A 265 -4.05 -22.28 0.73
CA GLU A 265 -4.45 -23.63 0.31
C GLU A 265 -3.28 -24.64 0.24
N LEU A 266 -2.07 -24.26 0.71
CA LEU A 266 -0.95 -25.18 0.84
C LEU A 266 -1.02 -26.00 2.13
N ASP A 267 -0.50 -27.23 2.05
CA ASP A 267 -0.28 -28.07 3.22
C ASP A 267 0.71 -27.44 4.21
N PRO A 268 0.70 -27.83 5.50
CA PRO A 268 1.51 -27.18 6.54
C PRO A 268 3.02 -27.09 6.24
N CYS A 269 3.58 -28.10 5.59
CA CYS A 269 5.00 -28.15 5.21
C CYS A 269 5.38 -27.10 4.15
N PRO A 270 4.83 -27.13 2.92
CA PRO A 270 5.14 -26.13 1.90
C PRO A 270 4.71 -24.71 2.33
N LYS A 271 3.62 -24.58 3.10
CA LYS A 271 3.21 -23.29 3.68
C LYS A 271 4.25 -22.71 4.63
N ALA A 272 4.75 -23.49 5.59
CA ALA A 272 5.78 -23.03 6.52
C ALA A 272 7.10 -22.67 5.82
N ILE A 273 7.41 -23.35 4.71
CA ILE A 273 8.54 -22.98 3.85
C ILE A 273 8.29 -21.61 3.20
N MET A 274 7.08 -21.38 2.67
CA MET A 274 6.74 -20.13 2.02
C MET A 274 6.72 -18.93 2.97
N GLU A 275 6.13 -19.10 4.16
CA GLU A 275 6.16 -18.08 5.22
C GLU A 275 7.60 -17.69 5.57
N LYS A 276 8.52 -18.64 5.62
CA LYS A 276 9.95 -18.37 5.88
C LYS A 276 10.61 -17.63 4.73
N LEU A 277 10.37 -18.05 3.49
CA LEU A 277 10.93 -17.42 2.28
C LEU A 277 10.42 -15.99 2.07
N LYS A 278 9.18 -15.67 2.45
CA LYS A 278 8.62 -14.31 2.47
C LYS A 278 9.21 -13.41 3.56
N THR A 279 9.90 -13.98 4.55
CA THR A 279 10.33 -13.23 5.74
C THR A 279 11.83 -13.28 6.00
N THR A 280 12.63 -13.82 5.06
CA THR A 280 14.10 -13.77 5.14
C THR A 280 14.60 -12.34 4.98
N THR A 281 15.59 -11.94 5.77
CA THR A 281 15.92 -10.52 5.98
C THR A 281 16.68 -9.84 4.83
N ASN A 282 17.42 -10.58 4.01
CA ASN A 282 18.31 -10.03 2.98
C ASN A 282 18.01 -10.55 1.56
N ASN A 283 17.24 -11.63 1.40
CA ASN A 283 16.91 -12.30 0.15
C ASN A 283 15.56 -13.03 0.24
N ASP A 284 14.52 -12.32 0.68
CA ASP A 284 13.13 -12.77 0.51
C ASP A 284 12.71 -12.79 -0.97
N ILE A 285 11.45 -13.18 -1.20
CA ILE A 285 10.89 -13.30 -2.54
C ILE A 285 10.86 -11.93 -3.21
N ALA A 286 10.48 -10.87 -2.49
CA ALA A 286 10.50 -9.50 -3.01
C ALA A 286 11.91 -9.10 -3.52
N VAL A 287 12.97 -9.37 -2.76
CA VAL A 287 14.35 -9.09 -3.19
C VAL A 287 14.74 -9.90 -4.43
N ILE A 288 14.32 -11.17 -4.54
CA ILE A 288 14.54 -11.99 -5.74
C ILE A 288 13.84 -11.38 -6.95
N LEU A 289 12.57 -11.05 -6.82
CA LEU A 289 11.75 -10.47 -7.90
C LEU A 289 12.30 -9.11 -8.36
N LYS A 290 12.75 -8.27 -7.42
CA LYS A 290 13.43 -7.01 -7.70
C LYS A 290 14.71 -7.23 -8.52
N LYS A 291 15.55 -8.22 -8.13
CA LYS A 291 16.79 -8.57 -8.88
C LYS A 291 16.48 -9.08 -10.29
N LEU A 292 15.32 -9.69 -10.49
CA LEU A 292 14.84 -10.15 -11.79
C LEU A 292 14.11 -9.06 -12.59
N GLY A 293 13.94 -7.86 -12.03
CA GLY A 293 13.39 -6.71 -12.75
C GLY A 293 11.86 -6.66 -12.76
N ALA A 294 11.20 -7.11 -11.69
CA ALA A 294 9.75 -6.97 -11.53
C ALA A 294 9.30 -5.52 -11.74
N ASN A 295 8.36 -5.35 -12.69
CA ASN A 295 7.91 -4.05 -13.20
C ASN A 295 6.39 -3.90 -13.25
N SER A 296 5.64 -4.98 -13.02
CA SER A 296 4.18 -4.98 -12.93
C SER A 296 3.72 -5.87 -11.77
N VAL A 297 2.68 -5.42 -11.07
CA VAL A 297 2.09 -6.18 -9.96
C VAL A 297 1.19 -7.28 -10.53
N TYR A 298 1.34 -8.49 -10.00
CA TYR A 298 0.51 -9.65 -10.33
C TYR A 298 0.15 -10.45 -9.07
N THR A 299 -0.82 -11.33 -9.21
CA THR A 299 -1.29 -12.22 -8.14
C THR A 299 -0.84 -13.65 -8.40
N VAL A 300 -0.45 -14.35 -7.33
CA VAL A 300 -0.10 -15.76 -7.36
C VAL A 300 -0.96 -16.49 -6.33
N ASN A 301 -1.75 -17.45 -6.78
CA ASN A 301 -2.48 -18.35 -5.90
C ASN A 301 -1.75 -19.69 -5.86
N MET A 302 -1.52 -20.25 -4.68
CA MET A 302 -0.86 -21.53 -4.49
C MET A 302 -1.80 -22.52 -3.83
N LYS A 303 -1.87 -23.75 -4.35
CA LYS A 303 -2.70 -24.81 -3.79
C LYS A 303 -2.11 -26.19 -3.95
N MET A 304 -2.55 -27.12 -3.10
CA MET A 304 -2.28 -28.54 -3.33
C MET A 304 -3.11 -29.07 -4.52
N GLY A 305 -2.55 -29.99 -5.30
CA GLY A 305 -3.29 -30.62 -6.40
C GLY A 305 -2.52 -31.66 -7.20
N VAL A 306 -3.15 -32.13 -8.27
CA VAL A 306 -2.57 -33.09 -9.22
C VAL A 306 -1.82 -32.34 -10.31
N MET A 307 -0.59 -32.78 -10.58
CA MET A 307 0.28 -32.22 -11.61
C MET A 307 -0.08 -32.73 -13.01
N GLN A 308 0.15 -31.90 -14.02
CA GLN A 308 0.11 -32.33 -15.42
C GLN A 308 1.19 -33.38 -15.69
N TYR A 309 2.37 -33.22 -15.08
CA TYR A 309 3.47 -34.19 -15.11
C TYR A 309 3.69 -34.78 -13.73
N ALA A 310 3.49 -36.10 -13.60
CA ALA A 310 3.58 -36.80 -12.31
C ALA A 310 4.96 -36.73 -11.63
N GLN A 311 5.99 -36.33 -12.37
CA GLN A 311 7.35 -36.17 -11.86
C GLN A 311 7.64 -34.76 -11.34
N ASP A 312 6.71 -33.81 -11.47
CA ASP A 312 6.95 -32.44 -11.05
C ASP A 312 6.52 -32.26 -9.58
N PHE A 313 7.27 -31.45 -8.84
CA PHE A 313 6.88 -31.10 -7.47
C PHE A 313 5.82 -30.01 -7.45
N ALA A 314 5.94 -29.04 -8.35
CA ALA A 314 5.00 -27.95 -8.51
C ALA A 314 4.97 -27.48 -9.97
N GLU A 315 3.90 -26.81 -10.37
CA GLU A 315 3.69 -26.30 -11.72
C GLU A 315 3.00 -24.93 -11.69
N THR A 316 3.50 -23.98 -12.47
CA THR A 316 2.89 -22.66 -12.66
C THR A 316 2.04 -22.61 -13.92
N LYS A 317 0.83 -22.07 -13.79
CA LYS A 317 -0.10 -21.85 -14.90
C LYS A 317 -0.68 -20.44 -14.87
N LYS A 318 -0.78 -19.83 -16.05
CA LYS A 318 -1.56 -18.60 -16.25
C LYS A 318 -3.06 -18.89 -16.18
N ILE A 319 -3.77 -18.13 -15.34
CA ILE A 319 -5.24 -18.15 -15.24
C ILE A 319 -5.82 -17.01 -16.09
N SER A 320 -5.29 -15.81 -15.91
CA SER A 320 -5.61 -14.62 -16.72
C SER A 320 -4.41 -13.68 -16.72
N LYS A 321 -4.50 -12.54 -17.42
CA LYS A 321 -3.43 -11.53 -17.40
C LYS A 321 -3.05 -11.17 -15.95
N ASN A 322 -1.76 -11.27 -15.59
CA ASN A 322 -1.23 -10.95 -14.26
C ASN A 322 -1.90 -11.73 -13.10
N ASN A 323 -2.40 -12.93 -13.38
CA ASN A 323 -2.98 -13.83 -12.38
C ASN A 323 -2.54 -15.28 -12.66
N TYR A 324 -1.75 -15.82 -11.76
CA TYR A 324 -1.10 -17.11 -11.90
C TYR A 324 -1.52 -18.07 -10.79
N LEU A 325 -1.52 -19.36 -11.12
CA LEU A 325 -1.78 -20.46 -10.20
C LEU A 325 -0.54 -21.35 -10.15
N ILE A 326 0.01 -21.53 -8.97
CA ILE A 326 1.02 -22.54 -8.68
C ILE A 326 0.30 -23.71 -8.02
N THR A 327 0.36 -24.89 -8.64
CA THR A 327 -0.16 -26.11 -8.03
C THR A 327 1.04 -26.88 -7.47
N VAL A 328 0.95 -27.34 -6.23
CA VAL A 328 1.97 -28.14 -5.54
C VAL A 328 1.45 -29.56 -5.38
N THR A 329 2.28 -30.57 -5.65
CA THR A 329 1.86 -31.98 -5.61
C THR A 329 1.45 -32.42 -4.21
N GLN A 330 0.32 -33.13 -4.13
CA GLN A 330 -0.26 -33.61 -2.87
C GLN A 330 0.36 -34.92 -2.35
N ASP A 331 0.80 -35.80 -3.25
CA ASP A 331 1.11 -37.21 -2.92
C ASP A 331 2.53 -37.64 -3.23
N SER A 332 3.31 -36.80 -3.91
CA SER A 332 4.70 -37.09 -4.28
C SER A 332 5.68 -36.34 -3.36
N TYR A 333 6.93 -36.80 -3.25
CA TYR A 333 8.01 -36.09 -2.53
C TYR A 333 7.84 -35.99 -1.00
N SER A 334 7.23 -37.00 -0.37
CA SER A 334 7.08 -37.06 1.10
C SER A 334 8.42 -36.97 1.84
N ASN A 335 9.45 -37.63 1.29
CA ASN A 335 10.80 -37.66 1.87
C ASN A 335 11.67 -36.49 1.42
N ALA A 336 11.23 -35.69 0.44
CA ALA A 336 12.02 -34.57 -0.04
C ALA A 336 12.27 -33.57 1.09
N THR A 337 13.46 -33.01 1.09
CA THR A 337 13.82 -32.03 2.11
C THR A 337 13.04 -30.73 1.94
N GLN A 338 12.94 -29.98 3.03
CA GLN A 338 12.48 -28.61 3.02
C GLN A 338 13.30 -27.74 2.06
N LEU A 339 14.59 -28.04 1.87
CA LEU A 339 15.46 -27.30 0.96
C LEU A 339 15.11 -27.58 -0.52
N TYR A 340 14.85 -28.84 -0.88
CA TYR A 340 14.33 -29.20 -2.20
C TYR A 340 12.99 -28.53 -2.49
N LYS A 341 12.05 -28.60 -1.53
CA LYS A 341 10.73 -27.98 -1.64
C LYS A 341 10.81 -26.46 -1.76
N ALA A 342 11.69 -25.81 -0.99
CA ALA A 342 11.97 -24.38 -1.11
C ALA A 342 12.51 -24.01 -2.49
N THR A 343 13.40 -24.83 -3.05
CA THR A 343 13.96 -24.65 -4.39
C THR A 343 12.85 -24.68 -5.45
N ALA A 344 11.95 -25.65 -5.37
CA ALA A 344 10.84 -25.77 -6.30
C ALA A 344 9.84 -24.60 -6.17
N LEU A 345 9.49 -24.17 -4.95
CA LEU A 345 8.60 -23.02 -4.76
C LEU A 345 9.20 -21.72 -5.31
N LEU A 346 10.51 -21.48 -5.10
CA LEU A 346 11.21 -20.35 -5.70
C LEU A 346 11.28 -20.45 -7.24
N HIS A 347 11.45 -21.66 -7.77
CA HIS A 347 11.43 -21.90 -9.22
C HIS A 347 10.08 -21.49 -9.82
N GLU A 348 8.96 -21.92 -9.21
CA GLU A 348 7.61 -21.55 -9.64
C GLU A 348 7.31 -20.05 -9.51
N MET A 349 7.79 -19.39 -8.45
CA MET A 349 7.66 -17.92 -8.35
C MET A 349 8.34 -17.19 -9.50
N ILE A 350 9.46 -17.72 -10.00
CA ILE A 350 10.13 -17.11 -11.15
C ILE A 350 9.38 -17.41 -12.45
N HIS A 351 8.73 -18.57 -12.59
CA HIS A 351 7.82 -18.80 -13.71
C HIS A 351 6.70 -17.74 -13.74
N ALA A 352 6.08 -17.45 -12.60
CA ALA A 352 5.06 -16.40 -12.51
C ALA A 352 5.62 -15.02 -12.91
N GLN A 353 6.85 -14.70 -12.50
CA GLN A 353 7.55 -13.48 -12.92
C GLN A 353 7.82 -13.41 -14.42
N MET A 354 8.26 -14.51 -15.03
CA MET A 354 8.51 -14.54 -16.47
C MET A 354 7.20 -14.40 -17.25
N LEU A 355 6.14 -15.06 -16.78
CA LEU A 355 4.79 -14.95 -17.36
C LEU A 355 4.26 -13.51 -17.27
N SER A 356 4.48 -12.79 -16.16
CA SER A 356 4.05 -11.37 -16.04
C SER A 356 4.73 -10.45 -17.02
N VAL A 357 6.03 -10.62 -17.22
CA VAL A 357 6.78 -9.85 -18.22
C VAL A 357 6.28 -10.14 -19.65
N VAL A 358 5.90 -11.39 -19.93
CA VAL A 358 5.32 -11.76 -21.23
C VAL A 358 3.88 -11.24 -21.39
N ASP A 359 3.08 -11.25 -20.31
CA ASP A 359 1.68 -10.83 -20.28
C ASP A 359 1.46 -9.33 -20.53
N ASP A 360 2.45 -8.51 -20.21
CA ASP A 360 2.44 -7.08 -20.53
C ASP A 360 2.57 -6.80 -22.04
N TYR A 361 2.67 -7.82 -22.88
CA TYR A 361 2.74 -7.70 -24.34
C TYR A 361 1.49 -8.25 -25.06
N ASP A 362 0.73 -7.37 -25.73
CA ASP A 362 -0.57 -7.69 -26.37
C ASP A 362 -0.48 -8.57 -27.65
N THR A 363 0.71 -8.94 -28.12
CA THR A 363 0.87 -9.64 -29.41
C THR A 363 1.10 -11.15 -29.29
N TYR A 364 1.10 -11.73 -28.09
CA TYR A 364 1.33 -13.16 -27.93
C TYR A 364 0.01 -13.93 -27.77
N PRO A 365 -0.16 -15.09 -28.45
CA PRO A 365 -1.40 -15.85 -28.37
C PRO A 365 -1.66 -16.26 -26.92
N THR A 366 -2.71 -15.68 -26.37
CA THR A 366 -3.13 -15.64 -24.96
C THR A 366 -3.48 -17.00 -24.34
N ASN A 367 -3.24 -18.10 -25.04
CA ASN A 367 -3.63 -19.46 -24.63
C ASN A 367 -2.57 -20.53 -24.94
N ALA A 368 -1.32 -20.17 -25.31
CA ALA A 368 -0.28 -21.19 -25.43
C ALA A 368 0.02 -21.73 -24.03
N PRO A 369 -0.24 -23.01 -23.73
CA PRO A 369 0.27 -23.59 -22.50
C PRO A 369 1.80 -23.58 -22.64
N PHE A 370 2.49 -22.77 -21.82
CA PHE A 370 3.94 -22.84 -21.71
C PHE A 370 4.29 -24.18 -21.04
N ASN A 371 4.21 -25.25 -21.81
CA ASN A 371 4.53 -26.61 -21.39
C ASN A 371 6.05 -26.84 -21.38
N ASP A 372 6.84 -25.88 -21.87
CA ASP A 372 8.29 -25.94 -21.94
C ASP A 372 8.89 -24.64 -21.38
N PHE A 373 9.53 -24.75 -20.22
CA PHE A 373 10.27 -23.67 -19.59
C PHE A 373 11.35 -23.08 -20.51
N THR A 374 11.95 -23.88 -21.39
CA THR A 374 12.98 -23.45 -22.33
C THR A 374 12.45 -22.37 -23.28
N GLU A 375 11.22 -22.55 -23.75
CA GLU A 375 10.55 -21.61 -24.65
C GLU A 375 10.16 -20.32 -23.90
N LEU A 376 9.60 -20.43 -22.69
CA LEU A 376 9.28 -19.27 -21.85
C LEU A 376 10.54 -18.45 -21.52
N PHE A 377 11.63 -19.11 -21.13
CA PHE A 377 12.89 -18.45 -20.80
C PHE A 377 13.46 -17.70 -22.00
N LYS A 378 13.42 -18.31 -23.19
CA LYS A 378 13.87 -17.66 -24.42
C LYS A 378 13.06 -16.38 -24.70
N LEU A 379 11.74 -16.43 -24.58
CA LEU A 379 10.86 -15.27 -24.79
C LEU A 379 11.11 -14.17 -23.76
N TYR A 380 11.31 -14.55 -22.50
CA TYR A 380 11.67 -13.62 -21.44
C TYR A 380 12.98 -12.89 -21.75
N VAL A 381 14.01 -13.61 -22.21
CA VAL A 381 15.30 -13.01 -22.62
C VAL A 381 15.11 -12.06 -23.82
N GLU A 382 14.38 -12.47 -24.85
CA GLU A 382 14.07 -11.63 -26.02
C GLU A 382 13.36 -10.32 -25.61
N LYS A 383 12.48 -10.36 -24.59
CA LYS A 383 11.69 -9.20 -24.15
C LYS A 383 12.45 -8.15 -23.38
N LEU A 384 13.53 -8.52 -22.70
CA LEU A 384 14.39 -7.55 -22.04
C LEU A 384 15.17 -6.67 -23.05
N ASN A 385 14.98 -6.88 -24.37
CA ASN A 385 15.62 -6.15 -25.47
C ASN A 385 17.15 -6.17 -25.35
N ILE A 386 17.66 -7.28 -24.82
CA ILE A 386 19.08 -7.57 -24.69
C ILE A 386 19.43 -8.50 -25.87
N ASP A 387 20.42 -8.11 -26.66
CA ASP A 387 20.82 -8.72 -27.96
C ASP A 387 20.91 -10.27 -27.92
N PRO A 388 20.22 -11.05 -28.79
CA PRO A 388 20.01 -12.52 -28.68
C PRO A 388 21.25 -13.46 -28.75
N VAL A 389 22.46 -12.98 -28.44
CA VAL A 389 23.69 -13.76 -28.38
C VAL A 389 23.66 -14.78 -27.23
N VAL A 390 24.15 -15.99 -27.46
CA VAL A 390 24.28 -17.11 -26.49
C VAL A 390 24.86 -16.71 -25.13
N SER A 391 25.78 -15.73 -25.10
CA SER A 391 26.36 -15.18 -23.87
C SER A 391 25.32 -14.58 -22.91
N GLN A 392 24.19 -14.09 -23.41
CA GLN A 392 23.17 -13.45 -22.58
C GLN A 392 22.18 -14.43 -21.97
N HIS A 393 21.89 -15.55 -22.65
CA HIS A 393 21.14 -16.65 -22.05
C HIS A 393 21.91 -17.22 -20.86
N GLU A 394 23.25 -17.25 -20.93
CA GLU A 394 24.11 -17.59 -19.79
C GLU A 394 24.08 -16.54 -18.69
N ASP A 395 24.16 -15.25 -19.01
CA ASP A 395 24.09 -14.18 -18.01
C ASP A 395 22.74 -14.17 -17.28
N MET A 396 21.65 -14.37 -18.00
CA MET A 396 20.31 -14.46 -17.43
C MET A 396 20.12 -15.75 -16.62
N ALA A 397 20.65 -16.88 -17.10
CA ALA A 397 20.67 -18.13 -16.33
C ALA A 397 21.50 -17.97 -15.04
N ASN A 398 22.63 -17.26 -15.09
CA ASN A 398 23.44 -16.98 -13.90
C ASN A 398 22.72 -16.02 -12.94
N ARG A 399 22.01 -15.00 -13.42
CA ARG A 399 21.18 -14.11 -12.57
C ARG A 399 20.08 -14.90 -11.87
N TYR A 400 19.36 -15.74 -12.62
CA TYR A 400 18.34 -16.65 -12.12
C TYR A 400 18.88 -17.56 -11.01
N VAL A 401 19.97 -18.28 -11.31
CA VAL A 401 20.61 -19.23 -10.39
C VAL A 401 21.11 -18.52 -9.15
N ASN A 402 21.80 -17.40 -9.30
CA ASN A 402 22.38 -16.68 -8.17
C ASN A 402 21.30 -16.13 -7.24
N ALA A 403 20.16 -15.69 -7.79
CA ALA A 403 19.04 -15.20 -7.00
C ALA A 403 18.43 -16.33 -6.14
N ILE A 404 18.10 -17.48 -6.75
CA ILE A 404 17.59 -18.63 -6.01
C ILE A 404 18.61 -19.15 -5.00
N ALA A 405 19.87 -19.33 -5.41
CA ALA A 405 20.91 -19.86 -4.52
C ALA A 405 21.12 -18.96 -3.29
N SER A 406 21.05 -17.64 -3.45
CA SER A 406 21.17 -16.69 -2.34
C SER A 406 19.97 -16.79 -1.38
N ALA A 407 18.75 -16.91 -1.92
CA ALA A 407 17.55 -17.09 -1.12
C ALA A 407 17.53 -18.43 -0.37
N LEU A 408 17.98 -19.51 -1.01
CA LEU A 408 18.13 -20.82 -0.39
C LEU A 408 19.19 -20.80 0.73
N GLU A 409 20.32 -20.13 0.51
CA GLU A 409 21.34 -19.95 1.55
C GLU A 409 20.74 -19.24 2.77
N GLU A 410 19.92 -18.21 2.56
CA GLU A 410 19.32 -17.47 3.65
C GLU A 410 18.18 -18.20 4.35
N TYR A 411 17.33 -18.89 3.59
CA TYR A 411 16.34 -19.80 4.11
C TYR A 411 16.98 -20.83 5.05
N GLN A 412 18.09 -21.43 4.63
CA GLN A 412 18.82 -22.43 5.43
C GLN A 412 19.37 -21.83 6.74
N LYS A 413 19.87 -20.58 6.71
CA LYS A 413 20.31 -19.86 7.93
C LYS A 413 19.15 -19.69 8.90
N LYS A 414 17.99 -19.28 8.39
CA LYS A 414 16.81 -18.97 9.19
C LYS A 414 16.24 -20.19 9.91
N ILE A 415 16.43 -21.39 9.36
CA ILE A 415 16.01 -22.65 10.02
C ILE A 415 17.08 -23.23 10.97
N ASN A 416 18.09 -22.43 11.35
CA ASN A 416 19.15 -22.76 12.32
C ASN A 416 19.93 -24.03 11.99
N PHE A 417 20.09 -24.34 10.70
CA PHE A 417 20.93 -25.46 10.28
C PHE A 417 22.36 -24.97 10.05
N PRO A 418 23.39 -25.68 10.55
CA PRO A 418 24.77 -25.27 10.35
C PRO A 418 25.10 -25.27 8.85
N ILE A 419 25.49 -24.11 8.33
CA ILE A 419 26.01 -23.95 6.96
C ILE A 419 27.53 -24.03 7.05
N PHE A 420 28.11 -25.08 6.49
CA PHE A 420 29.54 -25.15 6.25
C PHE A 420 29.87 -24.38 4.97
N ILE A 421 31.09 -23.81 4.87
CA ILE A 421 31.52 -23.03 3.69
C ILE A 421 31.46 -23.86 2.38
N SER A 422 31.53 -25.19 2.49
CA SER A 422 31.30 -26.15 1.39
C SER A 422 29.87 -26.15 0.84
N ASP A 423 28.90 -25.65 1.59
CA ASP A 423 27.48 -25.84 1.31
C ASP A 423 26.96 -24.81 0.30
N LYS A 424 27.70 -23.74 0.00
CA LYS A 424 27.29 -22.78 -1.05
C LYS A 424 27.09 -23.44 -2.41
N GLN A 425 27.89 -24.48 -2.72
CA GLN A 425 27.72 -25.24 -3.95
C GLN A 425 26.40 -26.01 -3.98
N VAL A 426 25.87 -26.44 -2.82
CA VAL A 426 24.58 -27.15 -2.75
C VAL A 426 23.44 -26.26 -3.22
N PHE A 427 23.42 -24.99 -2.79
CA PHE A 427 22.38 -24.05 -3.18
C PHE A 427 22.46 -23.68 -4.66
N ILE A 428 23.68 -23.59 -5.20
CA ILE A 428 23.90 -23.37 -6.63
C ILE A 428 23.44 -24.60 -7.44
N ASP A 429 23.84 -25.80 -7.04
CA ASP A 429 23.46 -27.05 -7.71
C ASP A 429 21.93 -27.23 -7.71
N LEU A 430 21.26 -26.92 -6.58
CA LEU A 430 19.81 -26.91 -6.47
C LEU A 430 19.17 -25.83 -7.34
N ALA A 431 19.68 -24.60 -7.35
CA ALA A 431 19.15 -23.54 -8.20
C ALA A 431 19.24 -23.86 -9.70
N TRP A 432 20.28 -24.59 -10.13
CA TRP A 432 20.41 -25.06 -11.52
C TRP A 432 19.42 -26.19 -11.87
N SER A 433 18.78 -26.85 -10.90
CA SER A 433 17.80 -27.91 -11.17
C SER A 433 16.64 -27.39 -12.03
N GLY A 434 16.19 -26.16 -11.80
CA GLY A 434 15.14 -25.51 -12.57
C GLY A 434 15.52 -25.15 -14.01
N LEU A 435 16.80 -25.26 -14.39
CA LEU A 435 17.28 -24.96 -15.75
C LEU A 435 17.65 -26.24 -16.52
N GLN A 436 17.39 -27.43 -15.97
CA GLN A 436 17.71 -28.70 -16.64
C GLN A 436 17.09 -28.76 -18.05
N GLY A 437 17.90 -29.19 -19.02
CA GLY A 437 17.47 -29.29 -20.42
C GLY A 437 17.68 -28.03 -21.26
N THR A 438 17.85 -26.85 -20.64
CA THR A 438 18.14 -25.61 -21.37
C THR A 438 19.55 -25.62 -21.99
N ASP A 439 19.76 -24.80 -23.04
CA ASP A 439 21.08 -24.63 -23.67
C ASP A 439 22.13 -24.12 -22.68
N ALA A 440 21.76 -23.18 -21.81
CA ALA A 440 22.65 -22.64 -20.79
C ALA A 440 23.12 -23.72 -19.81
N TYR A 441 22.19 -24.57 -19.34
CA TYR A 441 22.52 -25.70 -18.47
C TYR A 441 23.41 -26.72 -19.18
N ASN A 442 23.04 -27.15 -20.39
CA ASN A 442 23.79 -28.17 -21.12
C ASN A 442 25.19 -27.70 -21.55
N LYS A 443 25.35 -26.40 -21.82
CA LYS A 443 26.66 -25.80 -22.12
C LYS A 443 27.53 -25.68 -20.87
N LYS A 444 26.97 -25.25 -19.73
CA LYS A 444 27.71 -25.11 -18.47
C LYS A 444 28.05 -26.47 -17.84
N TYR A 445 27.14 -27.43 -17.95
CA TYR A 445 27.27 -28.79 -17.42
C TYR A 445 27.04 -29.83 -18.54
N PRO A 446 28.05 -30.04 -19.42
CA PRO A 446 27.97 -31.03 -20.49
C PRO A 446 27.67 -32.43 -19.96
N GLY A 447 26.92 -33.20 -20.75
CA GLY A 447 26.56 -34.58 -20.44
C GLY A 447 27.79 -35.41 -20.03
N GLY A 448 27.69 -36.10 -18.89
CA GLY A 448 28.76 -36.97 -18.37
C GLY A 448 29.92 -36.28 -17.63
N SER A 449 29.95 -34.94 -17.59
CA SER A 449 30.95 -34.19 -16.81
C SER A 449 30.84 -34.48 -15.31
N THR A 450 31.95 -34.29 -14.59
CA THR A 450 32.00 -34.45 -13.12
C THR A 450 31.07 -33.48 -12.41
N ASP A 451 30.97 -32.25 -12.89
CA ASP A 451 30.09 -31.23 -12.32
C ASP A 451 28.61 -31.57 -12.54
N ARG A 452 28.23 -32.06 -13.72
CA ARG A 452 26.87 -32.51 -13.99
C ARG A 452 26.47 -33.65 -13.05
N LYS A 453 27.34 -34.64 -12.88
CA LYS A 453 27.11 -35.77 -11.96
C LYS A 453 26.96 -35.32 -10.51
N ARG A 454 27.79 -34.37 -10.04
CA ARG A 454 27.67 -33.80 -8.69
C ARG A 454 26.29 -33.17 -8.52
N LEU A 455 25.91 -32.28 -9.44
CA LEU A 455 24.65 -31.56 -9.40
C LEU A 455 23.46 -32.50 -9.42
N GLU A 456 23.43 -33.47 -10.33
CA GLU A 456 22.37 -34.49 -10.41
C GLU A 456 22.29 -35.31 -9.11
N ASN A 457 23.43 -35.70 -8.54
CA ASN A 457 23.45 -36.43 -7.27
C ASN A 457 22.94 -35.58 -6.09
N THR A 458 23.30 -34.29 -6.05
CA THR A 458 22.82 -33.33 -5.04
C THR A 458 21.31 -33.18 -5.11
N ILE A 459 20.76 -32.97 -6.33
CA ILE A 459 19.32 -32.83 -6.54
C ILE A 459 18.60 -34.09 -6.08
N ILE A 460 19.07 -35.27 -6.51
CA ILE A 460 18.43 -36.54 -6.15
C ILE A 460 18.51 -36.76 -4.63
N ALA A 461 19.65 -36.50 -3.98
CA ALA A 461 19.79 -36.66 -2.54
C ALA A 461 18.78 -35.80 -1.74
N GLU A 462 18.61 -34.54 -2.15
CA GLU A 462 17.63 -33.62 -1.55
C GLU A 462 16.18 -34.00 -1.87
N GLN A 463 15.94 -34.51 -3.08
CA GLN A 463 14.64 -35.01 -3.54
C GLN A 463 14.16 -36.23 -2.76
N ILE A 464 15.06 -37.17 -2.44
CA ILE A 464 14.71 -38.40 -1.71
C ILE A 464 14.93 -38.28 -0.20
N GLY A 465 15.56 -37.20 0.26
CA GLY A 465 15.85 -36.94 1.68
C GLY A 465 16.93 -37.83 2.29
N THR A 466 17.78 -38.47 1.48
CA THR A 466 18.86 -39.35 1.95
C THR A 466 20.06 -39.29 1.03
N SER A 467 21.22 -39.77 1.49
CA SER A 467 22.46 -39.72 0.72
C SER A 467 22.35 -40.54 -0.57
N TYR A 468 22.91 -40.02 -1.67
CA TYR A 468 22.87 -40.63 -2.99
C TYR A 468 24.25 -40.61 -3.66
N TYR A 469 24.77 -41.78 -4.05
CA TYR A 469 26.13 -41.96 -4.60
C TYR A 469 27.25 -41.21 -3.85
N GLY A 470 27.17 -41.20 -2.51
CA GLY A 470 28.16 -40.55 -1.65
C GLY A 470 27.96 -39.05 -1.44
N THR A 471 26.97 -38.43 -2.09
CA THR A 471 26.51 -37.07 -1.78
C THR A 471 25.55 -37.14 -0.59
N ASN A 472 25.85 -36.40 0.48
CA ASN A 472 24.98 -36.30 1.65
C ASN A 472 23.90 -35.24 1.44
N VAL A 473 22.76 -35.45 2.07
CA VAL A 473 21.68 -34.47 2.13
C VAL A 473 22.03 -33.34 3.11
N THR A 474 21.81 -32.10 2.70
CA THR A 474 21.97 -30.87 3.50
C THR A 474 20.65 -30.47 4.15
N GLY A 475 19.53 -30.58 3.43
CA GLY A 475 18.20 -30.29 3.96
C GLY A 475 17.69 -31.36 4.93
N LYS A 476 16.56 -31.06 5.59
CA LYS A 476 15.78 -32.03 6.37
C LYS A 476 14.39 -32.20 5.78
N PRO A 477 13.80 -33.41 5.78
CA PRO A 477 12.39 -33.60 5.48
C PRO A 477 11.47 -32.77 6.40
N CYS A 478 10.18 -32.71 6.07
CA CYS A 478 9.19 -31.99 6.89
C CYS A 478 8.66 -32.79 8.09
N ASN A 479 9.03 -34.06 8.16
CA ASN A 479 8.50 -35.11 9.03
C ASN A 479 9.38 -35.41 10.24
#